data_AF-A0A2E7RPM8-F1
#
_entry.id   AF-A0A2E7RPM8-F1
#
_cell.length_a   1.000
_cell.length_b   1.000
_cell.length_c   1.000
_cell.angle_alpha   90.00
_cell.angle_beta   90.00
_cell.angle_gamma   90.00
#
_symmetry.space_group_name_H-M   'P 1'
#
loop_
_entity.id
_entity.type
_entity.pdbx_description
1 polymer ?
#
loop_
_entity_poly.entity_id
_entity_poly.type
_entity_poly.pdbx_seq_one_letter_code
_entity_poly.pdbx_strand_id
1 'polypeptide(L)'
;MIDGVETEIDETHASHSSNLSKQVDFTERYFGDTVTEEQVREVRNALLVSTDWTQLPDVPDTIKNKYTVYRQSLRDLTKHKNFPNLKQEDFPTKPS
;
A
#
# COMPACT_ATOMS: atom_id res chain seq x y z
N MET A 1 38.68 36.03 9.27
CA MET A 1 37.29 36.37 8.91
C MET A 1 36.96 35.54 7.70
N ILE A 2 36.39 34.36 7.94
CA ILE A 2 36.03 33.42 6.88
C ILE A 2 34.52 33.57 6.67
N ASP A 3 34.14 33.41 5.40
CA ASP A 3 32.81 33.03 4.90
C ASP A 3 31.82 34.16 4.62
N GLY A 4 31.76 34.50 3.34
CA GLY A 4 30.64 35.18 2.68
C GLY A 4 30.51 34.68 1.25
N VAL A 5 30.41 33.36 1.07
CA VAL A 5 29.87 32.77 -0.17
C VAL A 5 28.35 32.81 -0.01
N GLU A 6 27.73 33.86 -0.55
CA GLU A 6 26.30 33.85 -0.82
C GLU A 6 26.09 32.92 -2.02
N THR A 7 25.73 31.66 -1.75
CA THR A 7 25.20 30.78 -2.78
C THR A 7 23.85 31.31 -3.22
N GLU A 8 23.89 31.96 -4.38
CA GLU A 8 22.78 32.25 -5.28
C GLU A 8 22.02 30.93 -5.53
N ILE A 9 20.93 30.72 -4.80
CA ILE A 9 19.99 29.63 -5.09
C ILE A 9 19.16 30.06 -6.30
N ASP A 10 19.67 29.70 -7.48
CA ASP A 10 18.97 29.76 -8.75
C ASP A 10 17.67 28.94 -8.64
N GLU A 11 16.56 29.64 -8.48
CA GLU A 11 15.20 29.09 -8.58
C GLU A 11 14.89 28.74 -10.04
N THR A 12 15.57 27.75 -10.59
CA THR A 12 15.18 27.13 -11.85
C THR A 12 15.27 25.61 -11.75
N HIS A 13 14.29 24.94 -12.38
CA HIS A 13 14.06 23.49 -12.44
C HIS A 13 13.16 22.87 -11.37
N ALA A 14 11.99 23.47 -11.13
CA ALA A 14 10.78 22.68 -10.89
C ALA A 14 10.33 21.97 -12.19
N SER A 15 11.22 21.20 -12.81
CA SER A 15 10.83 20.16 -13.76
C SER A 15 10.37 18.96 -12.95
N HIS A 16 9.14 19.03 -12.43
CA HIS A 16 8.39 17.86 -11.99
C HIS A 16 7.99 17.03 -13.22
N SER A 17 8.99 16.48 -13.91
CA SER A 17 8.76 15.45 -14.92
C SER A 17 9.34 14.16 -14.41
N SER A 18 8.49 13.33 -13.81
CA SER A 18 8.47 11.90 -14.13
C SER A 18 7.35 11.16 -13.39
N ASN A 19 6.42 10.63 -14.19
CA ASN A 19 5.55 9.48 -13.92
C ASN A 19 4.50 9.58 -12.80
N LEU A 20 3.34 10.13 -13.18
CA LEU A 20 2.07 9.41 -12.97
C LEU A 20 2.25 7.95 -13.46
N SER A 21 1.67 6.97 -12.75
CA SER A 21 1.62 5.54 -13.10
C SER A 21 2.77 4.69 -12.55
N LYS A 22 2.55 4.19 -11.33
CA LYS A 22 2.73 2.77 -10.89
C LYS A 22 3.11 2.75 -9.41
N GLN A 23 2.15 3.03 -8.54
CA GLN A 23 2.10 2.25 -7.30
C GLN A 23 1.74 0.84 -7.76
N VAL A 24 2.77 0.02 -8.01
CA VAL A 24 2.58 -1.40 -8.33
C VAL A 24 1.88 -1.99 -7.11
N ASP A 25 0.61 -2.34 -7.27
CA ASP A 25 -0.14 -3.00 -6.21
C ASP A 25 0.61 -4.27 -5.83
N PHE A 26 0.92 -4.44 -4.55
CA PHE A 26 1.73 -5.54 -4.03
C PHE A 26 1.18 -6.92 -4.46
N THR A 27 -0.11 -6.99 -4.76
CA THR A 27 -0.80 -8.17 -5.29
C THR A 27 -0.31 -8.58 -6.67
N GLU A 28 0.01 -7.66 -7.59
CA GLU A 28 0.40 -8.01 -8.98
C GLU A 28 1.64 -8.91 -9.07
N ARG A 29 2.51 -8.88 -8.05
CA ARG A 29 3.74 -9.69 -8.03
C ARG A 29 3.51 -11.16 -7.67
N TYR A 30 2.34 -11.51 -7.13
CA TYR A 30 2.09 -12.82 -6.51
C TYR A 30 1.01 -13.68 -7.21
N PHE A 31 0.21 -13.12 -8.13
CA PHE A 31 -0.81 -13.90 -8.85
C PHE A 31 -0.26 -14.48 -10.16
N GLY A 32 0.26 -15.71 -10.10
CA GLY A 32 0.41 -16.60 -11.26
C GLY A 32 -0.81 -17.50 -11.46
N ASP A 33 -0.65 -18.63 -12.15
CA ASP A 33 -1.75 -19.54 -12.52
C ASP A 33 -2.44 -20.24 -11.32
N THR A 34 -1.79 -20.31 -10.16
CA THR A 34 -2.38 -20.93 -8.96
C THR A 34 -1.78 -20.29 -7.71
N VAL A 35 -2.64 -19.79 -6.82
CA VAL A 35 -2.22 -19.21 -5.54
C VAL A 35 -2.43 -20.25 -4.44
N THR A 36 -1.39 -20.52 -3.68
CA THR A 36 -1.48 -21.42 -2.53
C THR A 36 -2.08 -20.70 -1.32
N GLU A 37 -2.66 -21.46 -0.39
CA GLU A 37 -3.14 -20.92 0.88
C GLU A 37 -2.06 -20.12 1.63
N GLU A 38 -0.82 -20.62 1.59
CA GLU A 38 0.32 -19.97 2.22
C GLU A 38 0.59 -18.60 1.60
N GLN A 39 0.61 -18.50 0.27
CA GLN A 39 0.77 -17.23 -0.44
C GLN A 39 -0.34 -16.23 -0.09
N VAL A 40 -1.60 -16.68 -0.03
CA VAL A 40 -2.71 -15.80 0.39
C VAL A 40 -2.47 -15.27 1.81
N ARG A 41 -2.04 -16.13 2.73
CA ARG A 41 -1.77 -15.74 4.13
C ARG A 41 -0.57 -14.78 4.21
N GLU A 42 0.49 -15.01 3.44
CA GLU A 42 1.65 -14.13 3.36
C GLU A 42 1.27 -12.75 2.84
N VAL A 43 0.56 -12.68 1.70
CA VAL A 43 0.12 -11.42 1.10
C VAL A 43 -0.80 -10.66 2.05
N ARG A 44 -1.78 -11.35 2.64
CA ARG A 44 -2.66 -10.77 3.66
C ARG A 44 -1.85 -10.18 4.82
N ASN A 45 -0.89 -10.93 5.35
CA ASN A 45 -0.07 -10.47 6.47
C ASN A 45 0.78 -9.25 6.08
N ALA A 46 1.39 -9.25 4.90
CA ALA A 46 2.15 -8.11 4.39
C ALA A 46 1.28 -6.85 4.23
N LEU A 47 0.06 -6.99 3.71
CA LEU A 47 -0.89 -5.88 3.59
C LEU A 47 -1.37 -5.38 4.96
N LEU A 48 -1.57 -6.27 5.93
CA LEU A 48 -1.86 -5.87 7.31
C LEU A 48 -0.67 -5.12 7.95
N VAL A 49 0.56 -5.59 7.79
CA VAL A 49 1.74 -4.92 8.35
C VAL A 49 1.95 -3.53 7.70
N SER A 50 1.87 -3.45 6.37
CA SER A 50 2.04 -2.17 5.65
C SER A 50 0.97 -1.12 5.96
N THR A 51 -0.19 -1.54 6.46
CA THR A 51 -1.29 -0.65 6.87
C THR A 51 -1.41 -0.51 8.38
N ASP A 52 -0.49 -1.06 9.17
CA ASP A 52 -0.60 -1.07 10.63
C ASP A 52 -0.51 0.33 11.24
N TRP A 53 0.32 1.20 10.65
CA TRP A 53 0.46 2.60 11.05
C TRP A 53 -0.87 3.37 11.03
N THR A 54 -1.83 2.96 10.19
CA THR A 54 -3.14 3.63 10.05
C THR A 54 -4.04 3.47 11.28
N GLN A 55 -3.69 2.56 12.19
CA GLN A 55 -4.44 2.25 13.40
C GLN A 55 -3.88 2.95 14.65
N LEU A 56 -2.82 3.74 14.50
CA LEU A 56 -2.24 4.52 15.59
C LEU A 56 -3.21 5.60 16.10
N PRO A 57 -3.10 6.00 17.38
CA PRO A 57 -3.97 7.02 17.97
C PRO A 57 -3.85 8.37 17.25
N ASP A 58 -2.67 8.68 16.71
CA ASP A 58 -2.37 9.95 16.02
C ASP A 58 -2.98 10.04 14.61
N VAL A 59 -3.53 8.95 14.08
CA VAL A 59 -4.14 8.93 12.75
C VAL A 59 -5.58 9.43 12.81
N PRO A 60 -5.98 10.39 11.94
CA PRO A 60 -7.35 10.86 11.84
C PRO A 60 -8.36 9.73 11.65
N ASP A 61 -9.53 9.85 12.27
CA ASP A 61 -10.56 8.81 12.21
C ASP A 61 -11.07 8.54 10.79
N THR A 62 -11.01 9.53 9.90
CA THR A 62 -11.35 9.38 8.48
C THR A 62 -10.45 8.36 7.77
N ILE A 63 -9.16 8.34 8.10
CA ILE A 63 -8.19 7.37 7.59
C ILE A 63 -8.37 6.05 8.34
N LYS A 64 -8.43 6.10 9.67
CA LYS A 64 -8.56 4.92 10.54
C LYS A 64 -9.75 4.06 10.12
N ASN A 65 -10.93 4.66 9.96
CA ASN A 65 -12.16 3.96 9.59
C ASN A 65 -12.07 3.28 8.22
N LYS A 66 -11.51 3.95 7.21
CA LYS A 66 -11.28 3.36 5.87
C LYS A 66 -10.39 2.12 5.97
N TYR A 67 -9.28 2.23 6.70
CA TYR A 67 -8.34 1.14 6.85
C TYR A 67 -8.84 0.03 7.77
N THR A 68 -9.72 0.32 8.75
CA THR A 68 -10.37 -0.71 9.56
C THR A 68 -11.21 -1.64 8.70
N VAL A 69 -12.02 -1.09 7.79
CA VAL A 69 -12.82 -1.88 6.84
C VAL A 69 -11.91 -2.68 5.92
N TYR A 70 -10.90 -2.04 5.33
CA TYR A 70 -9.92 -2.69 4.45
C TYR A 70 -9.22 -3.88 5.14
N ARG A 71 -8.70 -3.68 6.36
CA ARG A 71 -8.01 -4.70 7.15
C ARG A 71 -8.95 -5.84 7.55
N GLN A 72 -10.23 -5.54 7.79
CA GLN A 72 -11.23 -6.57 8.06
C GLN A 72 -11.49 -7.43 6.81
N SER A 73 -11.66 -6.81 5.65
CA SER A 73 -11.80 -7.54 4.37
C SER A 73 -10.60 -8.45 4.10
N LEU A 74 -9.37 -8.00 4.39
CA LEU A 74 -8.17 -8.83 4.29
C LEU A 74 -8.22 -10.07 5.18
N ARG A 75 -8.69 -9.93 6.43
CA ARG A 75 -8.82 -11.06 7.37
C ARG A 75 -9.91 -12.04 6.92
N ASP A 76 -10.97 -11.54 6.31
CA ASP A 76 -12.08 -12.37 5.84
C ASP A 76 -11.79 -13.10 4.53
N LEU A 77 -10.64 -12.85 3.86
CA LEU A 77 -10.20 -13.60 2.67
C LEU A 77 -10.11 -15.11 2.90
N THR A 78 -9.76 -15.56 4.11
CA THR A 78 -9.69 -17.00 4.43
C THR A 78 -11.05 -17.68 4.51
N LYS A 79 -12.15 -16.91 4.55
CA LYS A 79 -13.52 -17.40 4.50
C LYS A 79 -14.14 -17.26 3.10
N HIS A 80 -13.37 -16.74 2.14
CA HIS A 80 -13.88 -16.50 0.80
C HIS A 80 -14.10 -17.84 0.08
N LYS A 81 -15.18 -17.92 -0.71
CA LYS A 81 -15.59 -19.15 -1.42
C LYS A 81 -14.53 -19.70 -2.38
N ASN A 82 -13.67 -18.82 -2.91
CA ASN A 82 -12.61 -19.17 -3.86
C ASN A 82 -11.30 -19.52 -3.17
N PHE A 83 -11.23 -19.47 -1.83
CA PHE A 83 -10.00 -19.76 -1.10
C PHE A 83 -9.60 -21.24 -1.26
N PRO A 84 -8.32 -21.56 -1.54
CA PRO A 84 -7.16 -20.65 -1.65
C PRO A 84 -6.92 -20.05 -3.05
N ASN A 85 -7.63 -20.52 -4.08
CA ASN A 85 -7.56 -20.04 -5.47
C ASN A 85 -8.20 -18.66 -5.67
N LEU A 86 -7.77 -17.69 -4.87
CA LEU A 86 -8.17 -16.30 -5.02
C LEU A 86 -7.49 -15.68 -6.23
N LYS A 87 -8.16 -14.71 -6.84
CA LYS A 87 -7.58 -13.82 -7.85
C LYS A 87 -7.23 -12.48 -7.23
N GLN A 88 -6.42 -11.68 -7.92
CA GLN A 88 -6.16 -10.30 -7.54
C GLN A 88 -7.46 -9.51 -7.30
N GLU A 89 -8.49 -9.80 -8.09
CA GLU A 89 -9.83 -9.22 -8.01
C GLU A 89 -10.54 -9.49 -6.68
N ASP A 90 -10.24 -10.63 -6.04
CA ASP A 90 -10.83 -11.02 -4.76
C ASP A 90 -10.19 -10.26 -3.58
N PHE A 91 -9.02 -9.64 -3.78
CA PHE A 91 -8.35 -8.86 -2.75
C PHE A 91 -8.92 -7.44 -2.70
N PRO A 92 -9.15 -6.89 -1.49
CA PRO A 92 -9.62 -5.51 -1.37
C PRO A 92 -8.55 -4.55 -1.93
N THR A 93 -9.00 -3.49 -2.59
CA THR A 93 -8.13 -2.40 -3.03
C THR A 93 -7.81 -1.47 -1.87
N LYS A 94 -6.57 -0.98 -1.82
CA LYS A 94 -6.14 -0.08 -0.76
C LYS A 94 -6.91 1.25 -0.85
N PRO A 95 -7.43 1.79 0.26
CA PRO A 95 -8.09 3.08 0.25
C PRO A 95 -7.09 4.22 0.00
N SER A 96 -7.50 5.18 -0.83
CA SER A 96 -6.80 6.46 -1.07
C SER A 96 -7.03 7.45 0.09
#